data_AF-D5HBC8-F1
#
_entry.id   AF-D5HBC8-F1
#
_cell.length_a   1.000
_cell.length_b   1.000
_cell.length_c   1.000
_cell.angle_alpha   90.00
_cell.angle_beta   90.00
_cell.angle_gamma   90.00
#
_symmetry.space_group_name_H-M   'P 1'
#
loop_
_entity.id
_entity.type
_entity.pdbx_description
1 polymer ?
#
loop_
_entity_poly.entity_id
_entity_poly.type
_entity_poly.pdbx_seq_one_letter_code
_entity_poly.pdbx_strand_id
1 'polypeptide(L)' 'MTSSTTEQFRTLFTDLPADVQKQARSKFSMWLDNPHHPSLHFKKVSPNEPV' A
#
# COMPACT_ATOMS: atom_id res chain seq x y z
N MET A 1 12.96 2.21 5.62
CA MET A 1 11.83 3.02 5.13
C MET A 1 10.83 3.24 6.25
N THR A 2 10.19 4.40 6.34
CA THR A 2 9.13 4.67 7.33
C THR A 2 7.78 4.69 6.63
N SER A 3 6.84 3.87 7.09
CA SER A 3 5.44 3.82 6.62
C SER A 3 4.53 3.96 7.82
N SER A 4 3.46 4.73 7.69
CA SER A 4 2.41 4.85 8.70
C SER A 4 1.04 4.62 8.06
N THR A 5 0.11 4.16 8.88
CA THR A 5 -1.30 3.90 8.51
C THR A 5 -2.19 4.44 9.60
N THR A 6 -3.43 4.78 9.29
CA THR A 6 -4.44 5.18 10.29
C THR A 6 -5.17 3.97 10.86
N GLU A 7 -5.87 4.15 11.98
CA GLU A 7 -6.75 3.11 12.54
C GLU A 7 -7.89 2.76 11.57
N GLN A 8 -8.51 3.78 10.96
CA GLN A 8 -9.55 3.59 9.95
C GLN A 8 -9.07 2.71 8.78
N PHE A 9 -7.82 2.92 8.32
CA PHE A 9 -7.24 2.06 7.29
C PHE A 9 -7.17 0.60 7.74
N ARG A 10 -6.79 0.34 8.99
CA ARG A 10 -6.67 -1.03 9.52
C ARG A 10 -8.02 -1.72 9.55
N THR A 11 -9.08 -1.05 10.03
CA THR A 11 -10.43 -1.60 10.07
C THR A 11 -10.95 -1.93 8.67
N LEU A 12 -10.80 -1.00 7.72
CA LEU A 12 -11.23 -1.22 6.34
C LEU A 12 -10.41 -2.34 5.67
N PHE A 13 -9.11 -2.40 5.94
CA PHE A 13 -8.25 -3.44 5.40
C PHE A 13 -8.62 -4.84 5.90
N THR A 14 -9.01 -4.98 7.17
CA THR A 14 -9.43 -6.27 7.73
C THR A 14 -10.76 -6.78 7.20
N ASP A 15 -11.62 -5.88 6.71
CA ASP A 15 -12.92 -6.21 6.12
C ASP A 15 -12.81 -6.71 4.67
N LEU A 16 -11.66 -6.47 4.02
CA LEU A 16 -11.43 -6.93 2.64
C LEU A 16 -11.29 -8.46 2.54
N PRO A 17 -11.60 -9.05 1.38
CA PRO A 17 -11.34 -10.47 1.12
C PRO A 17 -9.89 -10.88 1.38
N ALA A 18 -9.68 -12.11 1.84
CA ALA A 18 -8.37 -12.62 2.24
C ALA A 18 -7.33 -12.58 1.10
N ASP A 19 -7.77 -12.81 -0.14
CA ASP A 19 -6.96 -12.71 -1.35
C ASP A 19 -6.44 -11.28 -1.59
N VAL A 20 -7.29 -10.26 -1.41
CA VAL A 20 -6.89 -8.85 -1.48
C VAL A 20 -5.89 -8.52 -0.38
N GLN A 21 -6.15 -8.96 0.85
CA GLN A 21 -5.22 -8.74 1.97
C GLN A 21 -3.85 -9.39 1.72
N LYS A 22 -3.83 -10.62 1.18
CA LYS A 22 -2.60 -11.34 0.84
C LYS A 22 -1.80 -10.60 -0.23
N GLN A 23 -2.46 -10.14 -1.29
CA GLN A 23 -1.82 -9.38 -2.35
C GLN A 23 -1.21 -8.08 -1.82
N ALA A 24 -1.97 -7.31 -1.04
CA ALA A 24 -1.48 -6.06 -0.43
C ALA A 24 -0.25 -6.31 0.46
N ARG A 25 -0.28 -7.32 1.33
CA ARG A 25 0.85 -7.68 2.19
C ARG A 25 2.09 -8.07 1.38
N SER A 26 1.91 -8.88 0.32
CA SER A 26 3.02 -9.29 -0.56
C SER A 26 3.70 -8.09 -1.23
N LYS A 27 2.90 -7.15 -1.77
CA LYS A 27 3.44 -5.93 -2.39
C LYS A 27 4.10 -5.01 -1.37
N PHE A 28 3.52 -4.88 -0.18
CA PHE A 28 4.10 -4.09 0.90
C PHE A 28 5.44 -4.67 1.39
N SER A 29 5.55 -5.99 1.53
CA SER A 29 6.82 -6.66 1.85
C SER A 29 7.89 -6.41 0.77
N MET A 30 7.52 -6.52 -0.51
CA MET A 30 8.43 -6.21 -1.63
C MET A 30 8.89 -4.75 -1.61
N TRP A 31 8.00 -3.82 -1.23
CA TRP A 31 8.33 -2.41 -1.10
C TRP A 31 9.24 -2.09 0.09
N LEU A 32 9.09 -2.81 1.21
CA LEU A 32 10.00 -2.68 2.36
C LEU A 32 11.42 -3.13 2.04
N ASP A 33 11.55 -4.19 1.22
CA ASP A 33 12.84 -4.73 0.77
C ASP A 33 13.47 -3.86 -0.32
N ASN A 34 12.72 -3.59 -1.40
CA ASN A 34 13.16 -2.76 -2.51
C ASN A 34 12.07 -1.75 -2.90
N PRO A 35 12.17 -0.51 -2.39
CA PRO A 35 11.27 0.60 -2.72
C PRO A 35 11.18 0.91 -4.21
N HIS A 36 12.27 0.66 -4.95
CA HIS A 36 12.45 0.97 -6.37
C HIS A 36 12.29 -0.28 -7.27
N HIS A 37 11.68 -1.35 -6.76
CA HIS A 37 11.49 -2.57 -7.52
C HIS A 37 10.64 -2.30 -8.79
N PRO A 38 11.06 -2.77 -9.99
CA PRO A 38 10.40 -2.42 -11.26
C PRO A 38 8.94 -2.91 -11.36
N SER A 39 8.55 -3.92 -10.58
CA SER A 39 7.15 -4.37 -10.50
C SER A 39 6.26 -3.52 -9.58
N LEU A 40 6.84 -2.57 -8.83
CA LEU A 40 6.11 -1.61 -7.99
C LEU A 40 5.86 -0.33 -8.78
N HIS A 41 4.64 -0.18 -9.30
CA HIS A 41 4.25 0.98 -10.08
C HIS A 41 3.50 1.98 -9.19
N PHE A 42 4.22 2.70 -8.33
CA PHE A 42 3.61 3.75 -7.51
C PHE A 42 3.38 5.02 -8.32
N LYS A 43 2.15 5.54 -8.30
CA LYS A 43 1.86 6.91 -8.76
C LYS A 43 2.12 7.89 -7.61
N LYS A 44 2.88 8.95 -7.87
CA LYS A 44 3.00 10.07 -6.94
C LYS A 44 1.68 10.83 -6.93
N VAL A 45 0.98 10.82 -5.80
CA VAL A 45 -0.21 11.65 -5.57
C VAL A 45 0.25 13.01 -5.06
N SER A 46 -0.05 14.07 -5.81
CA SER A 46 0.21 15.44 -5.37
C SER A 46 -1.07 16.01 -4.74
N PRO A 47 -1.00 16.77 -3.63
CA PRO A 47 -2.19 17.35 -2.99
C PRO A 47 -2.99 18.31 -3.89
N ASN A 48 -2.37 18.82 -4.97
CA ASN A 48 -2.94 19.80 -5.88
C ASN A 48 -3.50 19.20 -7.19
N GLU A 49 -3.55 17.89 -7.35
CA GLU A 49 -4.18 17.26 -8.51
C GLU A 49 -5.67 17.02 -8.18
N PRO A 50 -6.63 17.59 -8.93
CA PRO A 50 -8.05 17.35 -8.68
C PRO A 50 -8.38 15.87 -8.90
N VAL A 51 -9.12 15.30 -7.95
CA VAL A 51 -9.70 13.94 -7.99
C VAL A 51 -10.82 13.81 -9.01
#